data_AF-A0AAV2JPS9-F1
#
_entry.id   AF-A0AAV2JPS9-F1
#
_cell.length_a   1.000
_cell.length_b   1.000
_cell.length_c   1.000
_cell.angle_alpha   90.00
_cell.angle_beta   90.00
_cell.angle_gamma   90.00
#
_symmetry.space_group_name_H-M   'P 1'
#
loop_
_entity.id
_entity.type
_entity.pdbx_description
1 polymer ?
#
loop_
_entity_poly.entity_id
_entity_poly.type
_entity_poly.pdbx_seq_one_letter_code
_entity_poly.pdbx_strand_id
1 'polypeptide(L)'
;MAVSCLTRGLRSLTVSPCPLLSSLAVTQAKTGGQCINLGLCKGFQTTAALEQNRTNWKQTDKYTIRPIGKKKTGGRDHTGKVRVHGIGGGHKQLYRCVDFQRLRYEPNKEDKPFEEKVVEVRYDPCRSADIALVAGGNRKRWIIATENMEAGNIIKTSGVIGRMAVSAKEGDAHPLGALPVGTLINCLEIAPGRGGQFIRAAGTSGVLLRKVNGTAIVQLPSKQQVQVQENCIVTVGRVSNINHNKEIIGKAGRNRWFGVRPSSGLWQRKGGWAGRKIKPLPPMKSYVNLPSIAAK
;
A
#
# COMPACT_ATOMS: atom_id res chain seq x y z
N MET A 1 45.69 -51.41 28.88
CA MET A 1 46.91 -50.86 29.52
C MET A 1 46.62 -49.44 29.97
N ALA A 2 47.21 -48.99 31.10
CA ALA A 2 47.21 -47.65 31.75
C ALA A 2 46.27 -46.54 31.18
N VAL A 3 45.31 -45.90 31.88
CA VAL A 3 45.08 -45.51 33.31
C VAL A 3 45.75 -44.18 33.76
N SER A 4 44.92 -43.25 34.28
CA SER A 4 45.23 -41.99 35.00
C SER A 4 45.93 -40.87 34.17
N CYS A 5 45.95 -39.56 34.48
CA CYS A 5 45.65 -38.68 35.63
C CYS A 5 45.01 -37.33 35.13
N LEU A 6 44.52 -36.33 35.89
CA LEU A 6 43.91 -36.17 37.24
C LEU A 6 43.26 -34.76 37.37
N THR A 7 41.96 -34.65 37.69
CA THR A 7 41.29 -33.48 38.37
C THR A 7 41.31 -32.08 37.69
N ARG A 8 40.59 -31.02 38.11
CA ARG A 8 39.38 -30.74 38.95
C ARG A 8 38.83 -29.35 38.49
N GLY A 9 37.53 -29.04 38.67
CA GLY A 9 37.06 -27.68 38.29
C GLY A 9 35.60 -27.25 38.53
N LEU A 10 34.72 -28.08 39.11
CA LEU A 10 33.33 -27.66 39.36
C LEU A 10 33.23 -26.71 40.57
N ARG A 11 32.77 -25.47 40.36
CA ARG A 11 32.24 -24.60 41.42
C ARG A 11 30.71 -24.52 41.34
N SER A 12 30.05 -25.11 42.31
CA SER A 12 28.61 -24.95 42.56
C SER A 12 28.31 -23.57 43.16
N LEU A 13 27.28 -22.89 42.66
CA LEU A 13 26.63 -21.79 43.37
C LEU A 13 25.34 -22.31 44.00
N THR A 14 25.31 -22.37 45.33
CA THR A 14 24.13 -22.78 46.11
C THR A 14 23.15 -21.62 46.22
N VAL A 15 21.91 -21.80 45.76
CA VAL A 15 20.81 -20.86 45.99
C VAL A 15 20.08 -21.28 47.26
N SER A 16 20.13 -20.45 48.30
CA SER A 16 19.35 -20.62 49.53
C SER A 16 17.89 -20.15 49.34
N PRO A 17 16.89 -20.88 49.83
CA PRO A 17 15.49 -20.43 49.80
C PRO A 17 15.22 -19.36 50.87
N CYS A 18 14.41 -18.36 50.55
CA CYS A 18 13.88 -17.43 51.55
C CYS A 18 12.79 -18.12 52.41
N PRO A 19 12.74 -17.86 53.73
CA PRO A 19 11.63 -18.29 54.56
C PRO A 19 10.38 -17.43 54.30
N LEU A 20 9.21 -18.07 54.36
CA LEU A 20 7.93 -17.38 54.57
C LEU A 20 7.80 -17.02 56.05
N LEU A 21 7.26 -15.84 56.36
CA LEU A 21 6.75 -15.55 57.71
C LEU A 21 5.43 -14.79 57.65
N SER A 22 4.72 -14.80 58.78
CA SER A 22 3.28 -14.54 58.88
C SER A 22 2.89 -13.08 59.12
N SER A 23 1.58 -12.84 58.99
CA SER A 23 0.87 -11.63 59.44
C SER A 23 1.16 -11.22 60.89
N LEU A 24 1.16 -9.91 61.14
CA LEU A 24 0.43 -9.28 62.25
C LEU A 24 0.20 -7.77 61.99
N ALA A 25 -0.50 -7.08 62.89
CA ALA A 25 -1.24 -5.86 62.55
C ALA A 25 -0.65 -4.52 63.09
N VAL A 26 -1.03 -3.44 62.39
CA VAL A 26 -1.32 -2.06 62.85
C VAL A 26 -0.62 -1.55 64.12
N THR A 27 0.13 -0.46 63.95
CA THR A 27 0.06 0.73 64.85
C THR A 27 0.38 1.99 64.03
N GLN A 28 -0.19 3.15 64.40
CA GLN A 28 0.13 4.44 63.79
C GLN A 28 0.88 5.32 64.79
N ALA A 29 1.92 6.01 64.33
CA ALA A 29 2.54 7.13 65.04
C ALA A 29 3.00 8.19 64.03
N LYS A 30 2.84 9.47 64.37
CA LYS A 30 3.31 10.62 63.58
C LYS A 30 4.35 11.41 64.38
N THR A 31 5.56 11.53 63.86
CA THR A 31 6.50 12.64 64.12
C THR A 31 7.36 12.87 62.87
N GLY A 32 7.87 14.09 62.68
CA GLY A 32 8.54 14.49 61.44
C GLY A 32 10.07 14.37 61.47
N GLY A 33 10.66 14.16 60.28
CA GLY A 33 12.10 14.16 60.02
C GLY A 33 12.35 14.13 58.51
N GLN A 34 13.44 14.72 58.02
CA GLN A 34 13.74 14.83 56.58
C GLN A 34 14.62 13.68 56.05
N CYS A 35 14.47 13.42 54.74
CA CYS A 35 15.30 12.51 53.93
C CYS A 35 15.14 11.00 54.28
N ILE A 36 15.38 10.04 53.38
CA ILE A 36 16.10 10.06 52.09
C ILE A 36 15.21 9.48 50.97
N ASN A 37 15.39 9.95 49.73
CA ASN A 37 14.73 9.37 48.55
C ASN A 37 15.28 7.95 48.23
N LEU A 38 14.68 6.92 48.82
CA LEU A 38 14.83 5.54 48.35
C LEU A 38 14.13 5.40 46.99
N GLY A 39 14.92 5.54 45.92
CA GLY A 39 14.40 5.54 44.56
C GLY A 39 13.67 4.23 44.23
N LEU A 40 12.37 4.31 43.95
CA LEU A 40 11.61 3.16 43.45
C LEU A 40 12.33 2.57 42.25
N CYS A 41 12.60 1.27 42.33
CA CYS A 41 13.09 0.48 41.21
C CYS A 41 12.13 0.66 40.03
N LYS A 42 12.54 1.44 39.01
CA LYS A 42 11.73 1.67 37.82
C LYS A 42 11.60 0.36 37.05
N GLY A 43 10.56 -0.41 37.38
CA GLY A 43 10.14 -1.58 36.62
C GLY A 43 10.04 -1.19 35.15
N PHE A 44 10.71 -1.96 34.29
CA PHE A 44 10.90 -1.60 32.89
C PHE A 44 9.56 -1.69 32.14
N GLN A 45 8.77 -0.61 32.15
CA GLN A 45 7.46 -0.54 31.51
C GLN A 45 7.62 -0.55 29.98
N THR A 46 7.84 -1.73 29.41
CA THR A 46 7.88 -1.98 27.95
C THR A 46 6.51 -1.86 27.27
N THR A 47 5.55 -1.20 27.92
CA THR A 47 4.17 -0.94 27.48
C THR A 47 3.76 0.51 27.71
N ALA A 48 4.71 1.46 27.69
CA ALA A 48 4.37 2.84 27.40
C ALA A 48 3.69 2.91 26.01
N ALA A 49 2.36 3.02 26.01
CA ALA A 49 1.53 3.25 24.83
C ALA A 49 1.67 4.71 24.36
N LEU A 50 2.92 5.15 24.21
CA LEU A 50 3.30 6.43 23.65
C LEU A 50 2.63 6.53 22.28
N GLU A 51 1.91 7.62 22.01
CA GLU A 51 1.30 7.88 20.71
C GLU A 51 2.40 8.05 19.65
N GLN A 52 2.83 6.92 19.09
CA GLN A 52 3.90 6.90 18.12
C GLN A 52 3.35 7.45 16.82
N ASN A 53 3.57 8.75 16.66
CA ASN A 53 3.37 9.59 15.48
C ASN A 53 4.15 9.06 14.26
N ARG A 54 3.69 7.91 13.76
CA ARG A 54 4.15 7.12 12.62
C ARG A 54 3.47 7.56 11.32
N THR A 55 2.40 8.35 11.41
CA THR A 55 1.49 8.72 10.32
C THR A 55 1.68 10.12 9.76
N ASN A 56 2.49 10.98 10.39
CA ASN A 56 2.65 12.39 10.01
C ASN A 56 3.16 12.56 8.56
N TRP A 57 3.91 11.60 8.02
CA TRP A 57 4.32 11.62 6.60
C TRP A 57 3.15 11.47 5.61
N LYS A 58 1.96 11.10 6.09
CA LYS A 58 0.69 11.06 5.34
C LYS A 58 -0.18 12.31 5.54
N GLN A 59 0.10 13.09 6.60
CA GLN A 59 -0.60 14.33 6.92
C GLN A 59 0.13 15.47 6.21
N THR A 60 0.08 15.45 4.87
CA THR A 60 0.75 16.41 4.00
C THR A 60 -0.29 17.13 3.17
N ASP A 61 -0.68 18.32 3.61
CA ASP A 61 -1.83 19.07 3.07
C ASP A 61 -1.60 19.53 1.62
N LYS A 62 -0.33 19.72 1.24
CA LYS A 62 0.09 20.19 -0.09
C LYS A 62 0.83 19.10 -0.86
N TYR A 63 0.44 18.90 -2.12
CA TYR A 63 1.11 17.97 -3.03
C TYR A 63 2.57 18.40 -3.25
N THR A 64 3.50 17.44 -3.18
CA THR A 64 4.93 17.67 -3.37
C THR A 64 5.58 16.58 -4.21
N ILE A 65 6.46 17.01 -5.13
CA ILE A 65 7.24 16.13 -6.02
C ILE A 65 8.45 15.55 -5.29
N ARG A 66 8.96 16.26 -4.27
CA ARG A 66 10.13 15.87 -3.46
C ARG A 66 9.81 14.60 -2.64
N PRO A 67 10.77 13.67 -2.49
CA PRO A 67 10.55 12.42 -1.78
C PRO A 67 10.49 12.61 -0.26
N ILE A 68 9.49 12.02 0.40
CA ILE A 68 9.11 12.24 1.81
C ILE A 68 9.59 11.09 2.72
N GLY A 69 9.91 11.38 3.98
CA GLY A 69 10.41 10.40 4.97
C GLY A 69 9.44 9.27 5.36
N LYS A 70 9.57 8.11 4.69
CA LYS A 70 8.89 6.81 4.91
C LYS A 70 8.98 6.20 6.32
N LYS A 71 8.23 6.66 7.34
CA LYS A 71 8.10 5.90 8.61
C LYS A 71 7.34 4.58 8.38
N LYS A 72 7.95 3.43 8.69
CA LYS A 72 7.37 2.08 8.58
C LYS A 72 6.54 1.70 9.82
N THR A 73 5.51 0.87 9.65
CA THR A 73 4.62 0.42 10.75
C THR A 73 5.06 -0.88 11.42
N GLY A 74 5.80 -1.75 10.73
CA GLY A 74 6.22 -3.05 11.29
C GLY A 74 5.07 -4.02 11.61
N GLY A 75 3.95 -3.93 10.88
CA GLY A 75 2.77 -4.78 11.10
C GLY A 75 1.91 -4.38 12.31
N ARG A 76 2.24 -3.28 12.99
CA ARG A 76 1.54 -2.77 14.17
C ARG A 76 0.48 -1.71 13.81
N ASP A 77 -0.57 -1.65 14.63
CA ASP A 77 -1.62 -0.61 14.56
C ASP A 77 -1.27 0.62 15.43
N HIS A 78 -2.27 1.48 15.69
CA HIS A 78 -2.13 2.68 16.52
C HIS A 78 -1.94 2.36 18.01
N THR A 79 -2.55 1.28 18.52
CA THR A 79 -2.34 0.80 19.90
C THR A 79 -0.96 0.18 20.12
N GLY A 80 -0.19 -0.02 19.04
CA GLY A 80 1.11 -0.67 19.05
C GLY A 80 1.05 -2.20 18.98
N LYS A 81 -0.14 -2.80 19.09
CA LYS A 81 -0.36 -4.24 18.94
C LYS A 81 -0.06 -4.69 17.50
N VAL A 82 0.40 -5.92 17.33
CA VAL A 82 0.66 -6.51 16.00
C VAL A 82 -0.68 -6.96 15.41
N ARG A 83 -1.07 -6.39 14.27
CA ARG A 83 -2.30 -6.73 13.54
C ARG A 83 -2.02 -7.50 12.25
N VAL A 84 -0.80 -7.39 11.71
CA VAL A 84 -0.35 -8.13 10.51
C VAL A 84 1.04 -8.69 10.76
N HIS A 85 1.17 -10.02 10.74
CA HIS A 85 2.44 -10.72 10.89
C HIS A 85 3.27 -10.62 9.58
N GLY A 86 4.53 -11.06 9.60
CA GLY A 86 5.39 -11.06 8.41
C GLY A 86 5.96 -9.70 7.98
N ILE A 87 5.57 -8.58 8.60
CA ILE A 87 6.06 -7.24 8.24
C ILE A 87 7.11 -6.74 9.24
N GLY A 88 8.25 -6.23 8.77
CA GLY A 88 9.22 -5.51 9.61
C GLY A 88 10.65 -5.49 9.08
N GLY A 89 11.39 -4.42 9.40
CA GLY A 89 12.75 -4.19 8.91
C GLY A 89 12.77 -3.69 7.46
N GLY A 90 13.73 -4.19 6.68
CA GLY A 90 13.97 -3.80 5.28
C GLY A 90 14.55 -2.39 5.11
N HIS A 91 15.09 -2.12 3.93
CA HIS A 91 15.81 -0.89 3.60
C HIS A 91 14.97 0.37 3.88
N LYS A 92 15.62 1.50 4.24
CA LYS A 92 14.93 2.79 4.38
C LYS A 92 14.32 3.18 3.03
N GLN A 93 13.13 3.76 3.05
CA GLN A 93 12.39 4.14 1.84
C GLN A 93 11.90 5.57 1.99
N LEU A 94 11.90 6.32 0.90
CA LEU A 94 11.17 7.57 0.80
C LEU A 94 9.88 7.33 0.01
N TYR A 95 8.82 8.04 0.36
CA TYR A 95 7.55 8.03 -0.35
C TYR A 95 7.54 9.12 -1.42
N ARG A 96 6.99 8.82 -2.60
CA ARG A 96 6.70 9.81 -3.64
C ARG A 96 5.20 9.89 -3.84
N CYS A 97 4.65 11.09 -3.69
CA CYS A 97 3.24 11.38 -3.89
C CYS A 97 2.89 11.18 -5.37
N VAL A 98 2.20 10.09 -5.69
CA VAL A 98 1.65 9.85 -7.03
C VAL A 98 0.24 10.43 -7.10
N ASP A 99 -0.03 11.15 -8.19
CA ASP A 99 -1.34 11.66 -8.50
C ASP A 99 -2.13 10.62 -9.30
N PHE A 100 -3.08 9.96 -8.64
CA PHE A 100 -3.94 8.96 -9.29
C PHE A 100 -5.11 9.59 -10.07
N GLN A 101 -5.35 10.90 -9.95
CA GLN A 101 -6.39 11.61 -10.67
C GLN A 101 -5.78 12.24 -11.95
N ARG A 102 -5.79 11.49 -13.07
CA ARG A 102 -5.23 12.00 -14.34
C ARG A 102 -5.93 13.29 -14.77
N LEU A 103 -7.26 13.29 -14.83
CA LEU A 103 -8.06 14.49 -15.06
C LEU A 103 -8.17 15.32 -13.77
N ARG A 104 -7.19 16.19 -13.57
CA ARG A 104 -7.25 17.33 -12.66
C ARG A 104 -6.85 18.56 -13.45
N TYR A 105 -7.70 19.57 -13.51
CA TYR A 105 -7.39 20.84 -14.17
C TYR A 105 -6.39 21.68 -13.35
N GLU A 106 -5.85 22.74 -13.94
CA GLU A 106 -5.17 23.80 -13.18
C GLU A 106 -6.23 24.83 -12.74
N PRO A 107 -6.05 25.54 -11.61
CA PRO A 107 -6.92 26.66 -11.28
C PRO A 107 -6.95 27.66 -12.44
N ASN A 108 -8.14 28.18 -12.75
CA ASN A 108 -8.42 29.09 -13.87
C ASN A 108 -8.29 28.46 -15.28
N LYS A 109 -8.27 27.12 -15.42
CA LYS A 109 -8.25 26.41 -16.72
C LYS A 109 -9.20 25.23 -16.76
N GLU A 110 -10.50 25.50 -16.79
CA GLU A 110 -11.53 24.47 -16.76
C GLU A 110 -11.92 23.99 -18.18
N ASP A 111 -12.46 22.77 -18.25
CA ASP A 111 -13.01 22.04 -19.42
C ASP A 111 -12.18 21.90 -20.71
N LYS A 112 -10.97 22.45 -20.78
CA LYS A 112 -10.06 22.24 -21.92
C LYS A 112 -9.18 21.00 -21.72
N PRO A 113 -9.15 20.06 -22.69
CA PRO A 113 -8.13 19.01 -22.72
C PRO A 113 -6.73 19.61 -22.64
N PHE A 114 -5.83 18.94 -21.91
CA PHE A 114 -4.46 19.40 -21.74
C PHE A 114 -3.45 18.30 -22.07
N GLU A 115 -2.28 18.73 -22.51
CA GLU A 115 -1.15 17.86 -22.84
C GLU A 115 -0.05 18.03 -21.79
N GLU A 116 0.59 16.93 -21.41
CA GLU A 116 1.70 16.93 -20.47
C GLU A 116 2.89 16.20 -21.11
N LYS A 117 4.11 16.69 -20.89
CA LYS A 117 5.35 16.05 -21.36
C LYS A 117 5.95 15.17 -20.26
N VAL A 118 6.30 13.95 -20.60
CA VAL A 118 7.08 13.05 -19.75
C VAL A 118 8.51 13.59 -19.65
N VAL A 119 8.96 13.88 -18.43
CA VAL A 119 10.30 14.39 -18.14
C VAL A 119 11.28 13.23 -17.94
N GLU A 120 10.86 12.23 -17.17
CA GLU A 120 11.66 11.05 -16.85
C GLU A 120 10.77 9.91 -16.34
N VAL A 121 11.22 8.67 -16.49
CA VAL A 121 10.62 7.49 -15.85
C VAL A 121 11.62 6.93 -14.84
N ARG A 122 11.16 6.61 -13.62
CA ARG A 122 11.99 6.14 -12.50
C ARG A 122 11.33 5.03 -11.70
N TYR A 123 12.18 4.15 -11.17
CA TYR A 123 11.82 3.13 -10.18
C TYR A 123 11.28 3.74 -8.88
N ASP A 124 10.24 3.12 -8.30
CA ASP A 124 9.70 3.49 -6.99
C ASP A 124 9.61 2.33 -5.97
N PRO A 125 10.25 2.45 -4.79
CA PRO A 125 10.29 1.38 -3.80
C PRO A 125 9.00 1.22 -2.97
N CYS A 126 7.95 2.01 -3.22
CA CYS A 126 6.67 1.90 -2.51
C CYS A 126 5.58 1.13 -3.28
N ARG A 127 5.85 0.70 -4.51
CA ARG A 127 4.94 -0.06 -5.40
C ARG A 127 5.76 -0.96 -6.33
N SER A 128 5.11 -1.75 -7.19
CA SER A 128 5.81 -2.59 -8.18
C SER A 128 5.97 -1.93 -9.55
N ALA A 129 5.03 -1.05 -9.92
CA ALA A 129 5.05 -0.28 -11.16
C ALA A 129 6.01 0.91 -11.07
N ASP A 130 6.64 1.26 -12.19
CA ASP A 130 7.46 2.46 -12.28
C ASP A 130 6.59 3.72 -12.37
N ILE A 131 7.22 4.88 -12.16
CA ILE A 131 6.54 6.18 -12.17
C ILE A 131 7.17 7.13 -13.17
N ALA A 132 6.33 7.91 -13.84
CA ALA A 132 6.76 8.99 -14.71
C ALA A 132 6.65 10.32 -13.97
N LEU A 133 7.70 11.14 -14.02
CA LEU A 133 7.60 12.57 -13.73
C LEU A 133 7.05 13.25 -14.98
N VAL A 134 5.94 13.94 -14.83
CA VAL A 134 5.20 14.56 -15.91
C VAL A 134 5.04 16.05 -15.63
N ALA A 135 5.24 16.88 -16.66
CA ALA A 135 5.17 18.34 -16.60
C ALA A 135 4.19 18.88 -17.63
N GLY A 136 3.30 19.78 -17.23
CA GLY A 136 2.33 20.42 -18.12
C GLY A 136 1.80 21.69 -17.48
N GLY A 137 1.61 22.74 -18.27
CA GLY A 137 1.33 24.07 -17.74
C GLY A 137 2.40 24.52 -16.74
N ASN A 138 1.96 24.93 -15.55
CA ASN A 138 2.83 25.45 -14.49
C ASN A 138 3.16 24.41 -13.41
N ARG A 139 2.74 23.15 -13.58
CA ARG A 139 2.87 22.07 -12.59
C ARG A 139 3.72 20.90 -13.06
N LYS A 140 4.24 20.14 -12.08
CA LYS A 140 4.87 18.83 -12.29
C LYS A 140 4.30 17.82 -11.29
N ARG A 141 4.06 16.59 -11.72
CA ARG A 141 3.47 15.52 -10.90
C ARG A 141 4.00 14.14 -11.27
N TRP A 142 4.04 13.24 -10.29
CA TRP A 142 4.31 11.82 -10.51
C TRP A 142 3.02 11.09 -10.88
N ILE A 143 3.02 10.34 -11.98
CA ILE A 143 1.96 9.39 -12.33
C ILE A 143 2.52 7.96 -12.38
N ILE A 144 1.66 6.94 -12.48
CA ILE A 144 2.12 5.59 -12.86
C ILE A 144 2.56 5.63 -14.33
N ALA A 145 3.73 5.07 -14.63
CA ALA A 145 4.19 4.90 -16.01
C ALA A 145 3.48 3.72 -16.68
N THR A 146 3.16 3.85 -17.97
CA THR A 146 2.68 2.74 -18.80
C THR A 146 3.85 1.93 -19.37
N GLU A 147 3.55 0.89 -20.14
CA GLU A 147 4.51 -0.10 -20.67
C GLU A 147 5.62 0.52 -21.53
N ASN A 148 5.26 1.36 -22.50
CA ASN A 148 6.14 1.96 -23.50
C ASN A 148 6.30 3.48 -23.30
N MET A 149 6.30 3.92 -22.04
CA MET A 149 6.41 5.34 -21.68
C MET A 149 7.88 5.77 -21.58
N GLU A 150 8.32 6.67 -22.46
CA GLU A 150 9.70 7.17 -22.52
C GLU A 150 9.81 8.66 -22.17
N ALA A 151 11.03 9.10 -21.81
CA ALA A 151 11.32 10.50 -21.55
C ALA A 151 11.23 11.32 -22.84
N GLY A 152 10.46 12.40 -22.83
CA GLY A 152 10.18 13.23 -24.00
C GLY A 152 8.77 13.05 -24.58
N ASN A 153 8.11 11.93 -24.32
CA ASN A 153 6.76 11.64 -24.84
C ASN A 153 5.74 12.69 -24.38
N ILE A 154 4.78 13.02 -25.26
CA ILE A 154 3.65 13.91 -24.96
C ILE A 154 2.42 13.04 -24.76
N ILE A 155 1.75 13.19 -23.61
CA ILE A 155 0.55 12.44 -23.23
C ILE A 155 -0.63 13.39 -23.06
N LYS A 156 -1.79 13.03 -23.61
CA LYS A 156 -3.00 13.85 -23.62
C LYS A 156 -3.95 13.44 -22.49
N THR A 157 -4.67 14.41 -21.93
CA THR A 157 -5.71 14.17 -20.93
C THR A 157 -6.96 14.96 -21.31
N SER A 158 -8.09 14.28 -21.51
CA SER A 158 -9.39 14.91 -21.79
C SER A 158 -10.49 14.38 -20.88
N GLY A 159 -11.41 15.25 -20.48
CA GLY A 159 -12.69 14.85 -19.85
C GLY A 159 -13.85 14.69 -20.84
N VAL A 160 -13.68 15.18 -22.08
CA VAL A 160 -14.75 15.23 -23.09
C VAL A 160 -15.08 13.83 -23.63
N ILE A 161 -16.37 13.52 -23.73
CA ILE A 161 -16.91 12.36 -24.46
C ILE A 161 -17.40 12.83 -25.83
N GLY A 162 -16.76 12.36 -26.89
CA GLY A 162 -17.19 12.62 -28.27
C GLY A 162 -18.25 11.63 -28.75
N ARG A 163 -19.01 12.01 -29.79
CA ARG A 163 -19.99 11.13 -30.47
C ARG A 163 -19.32 9.93 -31.16
N MET A 164 -18.06 10.09 -31.56
CA MET A 164 -17.22 9.05 -32.15
C MET A 164 -16.12 8.66 -31.15
N ALA A 165 -15.68 7.41 -31.22
CA ALA A 165 -14.63 6.89 -30.35
C ALA A 165 -13.25 7.47 -30.73
N VAL A 166 -12.43 7.77 -29.72
CA VAL A 166 -11.09 8.36 -29.90
C VAL A 166 -10.03 7.27 -30.08
N SER A 167 -9.21 7.39 -31.13
CA SER A 167 -8.01 6.57 -31.32
C SER A 167 -6.87 7.02 -30.40
N ALA A 168 -7.02 6.74 -29.11
CA ALA A 168 -6.08 7.11 -28.05
C ALA A 168 -4.74 6.36 -28.15
N LYS A 169 -3.64 7.02 -27.77
CA LYS A 169 -2.31 6.41 -27.66
C LYS A 169 -2.07 5.87 -26.25
N GLU A 170 -0.98 5.12 -26.07
CA GLU A 170 -0.58 4.65 -24.75
C GLU A 170 -0.19 5.84 -23.83
N GLY A 171 -0.64 5.83 -22.58
CA GLY A 171 -0.39 6.91 -21.61
C GLY A 171 -1.37 8.09 -21.67
N ASP A 172 -2.15 8.21 -22.75
CA ASP A 172 -3.29 9.13 -22.83
C ASP A 172 -4.36 8.75 -21.80
N ALA A 173 -5.08 9.75 -21.30
CA ALA A 173 -6.14 9.59 -20.31
C ALA A 173 -7.47 10.19 -20.78
N HIS A 174 -8.51 9.36 -20.79
CA HIS A 174 -9.83 9.66 -21.35
C HIS A 174 -10.94 9.05 -20.48
N PRO A 175 -12.20 9.54 -20.58
CA PRO A 175 -13.35 8.84 -20.02
C PRO A 175 -13.62 7.53 -20.77
N LEU A 176 -14.13 6.52 -20.06
CA LEU A 176 -14.57 5.25 -20.66
C LEU A 176 -15.58 5.44 -21.81
N GLY A 177 -16.40 6.50 -21.74
CA GLY A 177 -17.34 6.89 -22.79
C GLY A 177 -16.66 7.23 -24.13
N ALA A 178 -15.45 7.78 -24.12
CA ALA A 178 -14.73 8.17 -25.35
C ALA A 178 -13.94 7.03 -26.02
N LEU A 179 -13.60 5.95 -25.29
CA LEU A 179 -12.73 4.90 -25.82
C LEU A 179 -13.48 3.84 -26.65
N PRO A 180 -12.86 3.27 -27.70
CA PRO A 180 -13.44 2.13 -28.42
C PRO A 180 -13.49 0.87 -27.55
N VAL A 181 -14.44 -0.02 -27.85
CA VAL A 181 -14.58 -1.33 -27.19
C VAL A 181 -13.36 -2.22 -27.51
N GLY A 182 -12.93 -3.05 -26.56
CA GLY A 182 -11.73 -3.88 -26.67
C GLY A 182 -10.43 -3.18 -26.22
N THR A 183 -10.47 -1.88 -25.90
CA THR A 183 -9.30 -1.14 -25.41
C THR A 183 -8.70 -1.71 -24.13
N LEU A 184 -7.37 -1.84 -24.11
CA LEU A 184 -6.59 -2.09 -22.91
C LEU A 184 -6.49 -0.80 -22.08
N ILE A 185 -6.77 -0.90 -20.78
CA ILE A 185 -6.84 0.24 -19.88
C ILE A 185 -6.24 -0.07 -18.50
N ASN A 186 -5.75 0.96 -17.82
CA ASN A 186 -5.23 0.90 -16.46
C ASN A 186 -5.64 2.14 -15.62
N CYS A 187 -5.29 2.13 -14.33
CA CYS A 187 -5.61 3.20 -13.36
C CYS A 187 -7.10 3.57 -13.28
N LEU A 188 -7.99 2.57 -13.30
CA LEU A 188 -9.44 2.76 -13.36
C LEU A 188 -10.03 3.42 -12.09
N GLU A 189 -10.76 4.53 -12.30
CA GLU A 189 -11.63 5.15 -11.31
C GLU A 189 -12.88 4.30 -11.00
N ILE A 190 -13.40 4.37 -9.76
CA ILE A 190 -14.63 3.67 -9.34
C ILE A 190 -15.88 4.53 -9.59
N ALA A 191 -15.74 5.83 -9.39
CA ALA A 191 -16.71 6.88 -9.70
C ALA A 191 -15.91 8.13 -10.15
N PRO A 192 -16.49 9.02 -10.97
CA PRO A 192 -15.72 10.09 -11.61
C PRO A 192 -14.99 10.97 -10.60
N GLY A 193 -13.70 11.25 -10.87
CA GLY A 193 -12.87 12.10 -10.02
C GLY A 193 -12.40 11.47 -8.69
N ARG A 194 -12.78 10.21 -8.38
CA ARG A 194 -12.24 9.49 -7.19
C ARG A 194 -10.80 8.99 -7.36
N GLY A 195 -10.16 9.25 -8.51
CA GLY A 195 -8.80 8.84 -8.83
C GLY A 195 -8.68 7.34 -9.09
N GLY A 196 -7.67 6.94 -9.86
CA GLY A 196 -7.44 5.54 -10.21
C GLY A 196 -7.24 4.65 -8.98
N GLN A 197 -8.13 3.68 -8.78
CA GLN A 197 -8.10 2.78 -7.62
C GLN A 197 -7.75 1.35 -8.02
N PHE A 198 -8.33 0.86 -9.12
CA PHE A 198 -8.05 -0.46 -9.70
C PHE A 198 -6.93 -0.40 -10.76
N ILE A 199 -6.35 -1.56 -11.07
CA ILE A 199 -5.39 -1.75 -12.19
C ILE A 199 -4.17 -0.82 -12.07
N ARG A 200 -3.42 -0.93 -10.96
CA ARG A 200 -2.25 -0.08 -10.62
C ARG A 200 -0.95 -0.85 -10.36
N ALA A 201 -0.94 -2.16 -10.57
CA ALA A 201 0.23 -3.00 -10.32
C ALA A 201 1.02 -3.24 -11.63
N ALA A 202 2.32 -3.49 -11.50
CA ALA A 202 3.22 -3.78 -12.62
C ALA A 202 2.63 -4.79 -13.62
N GLY A 203 2.72 -4.49 -14.93
CA GLY A 203 2.25 -5.33 -16.02
C GLY A 203 0.73 -5.51 -16.14
N THR A 204 -0.09 -4.97 -15.21
CA THR A 204 -1.55 -5.18 -15.21
C THR A 204 -2.27 -4.29 -16.22
N SER A 205 -3.40 -4.81 -16.71
CA SER A 205 -4.36 -4.12 -17.57
C SER A 205 -5.75 -4.75 -17.41
N GLY A 206 -6.78 -3.99 -17.73
CA GLY A 206 -8.15 -4.47 -17.94
C GLY A 206 -8.61 -4.19 -19.36
N VAL A 207 -9.79 -4.70 -19.72
CA VAL A 207 -10.38 -4.55 -21.06
C VAL A 207 -11.75 -3.91 -20.96
N LEU A 208 -12.05 -2.90 -21.76
CA LEU A 208 -13.40 -2.35 -21.92
C LEU A 208 -14.25 -3.31 -22.77
N LEU A 209 -15.22 -4.01 -22.15
CA LEU A 209 -16.00 -5.07 -22.80
C LEU A 209 -17.21 -4.57 -23.60
N ARG A 210 -17.97 -3.61 -23.05
CA ARG A 210 -19.15 -2.99 -23.70
C ARG A 210 -19.60 -1.75 -22.94
N LYS A 211 -20.45 -0.94 -23.58
CA LYS A 211 -21.16 0.21 -22.99
C LYS A 211 -22.67 -0.04 -23.02
N VAL A 212 -23.39 0.37 -21.98
CA VAL A 212 -24.85 0.24 -21.82
C VAL A 212 -25.36 1.42 -21.01
N ASN A 213 -26.30 2.20 -21.54
CA ASN A 213 -27.07 3.23 -20.82
C ASN A 213 -26.23 4.17 -19.93
N GLY A 214 -25.21 4.83 -20.50
CA GLY A 214 -24.32 5.74 -19.75
C GLY A 214 -23.29 5.05 -18.84
N THR A 215 -23.16 3.73 -18.94
CA THR A 215 -22.25 2.91 -18.12
C THR A 215 -21.35 2.06 -18.99
N ALA A 216 -20.14 1.80 -18.50
CA ALA A 216 -19.13 0.97 -19.14
C ALA A 216 -18.86 -0.28 -18.30
N ILE A 217 -18.75 -1.44 -18.94
CA ILE A 217 -18.42 -2.71 -18.30
C ILE A 217 -16.97 -3.07 -18.63
N VAL A 218 -16.14 -3.15 -17.60
CA VAL A 218 -14.70 -3.41 -17.67
C VAL A 218 -14.38 -4.78 -17.07
N GLN A 219 -13.49 -5.54 -17.72
CA GLN A 219 -12.89 -6.73 -17.14
C GLN A 219 -11.62 -6.37 -16.36
N LEU A 220 -11.57 -6.75 -15.08
CA LEU A 220 -10.37 -6.62 -14.25
C LEU A 220 -9.33 -7.73 -14.55
N PRO A 221 -8.05 -7.55 -14.17
CA PRO A 221 -7.02 -8.61 -14.23
C PRO A 221 -7.42 -9.94 -13.57
N SER A 222 -8.33 -9.91 -12.59
CA SER A 222 -8.90 -11.10 -11.93
C SER A 222 -9.99 -11.83 -12.74
N LYS A 223 -10.22 -11.40 -14.00
CA LYS A 223 -11.34 -11.79 -14.87
C LYS A 223 -12.74 -11.40 -14.39
N GLN A 224 -12.91 -10.87 -13.16
CA GLN A 224 -14.18 -10.32 -12.67
C GLN A 224 -14.58 -9.10 -13.52
N GLN A 225 -15.85 -9.04 -13.91
CA GLN A 225 -16.45 -7.89 -14.59
C GLN A 225 -16.92 -6.85 -13.57
N VAL A 226 -16.81 -5.57 -13.94
CA VAL A 226 -17.25 -4.42 -13.14
C VAL A 226 -17.98 -3.42 -14.03
N GLN A 227 -19.13 -2.93 -13.57
CA GLN A 227 -19.88 -1.84 -14.21
C GLN A 227 -19.58 -0.51 -13.50
N VAL A 228 -19.24 0.51 -14.29
CA VAL A 228 -18.76 1.83 -13.87
C VAL A 228 -19.47 2.89 -14.73
N GLN A 229 -19.61 4.14 -14.25
CA GLN A 229 -20.12 5.25 -15.08
C GLN A 229 -19.15 5.55 -16.24
N GLU A 230 -19.66 5.92 -17.41
CA GLU A 230 -18.81 6.19 -18.58
C GLU A 230 -17.91 7.43 -18.44
N ASN A 231 -18.29 8.36 -17.55
CA ASN A 231 -17.52 9.55 -17.18
C ASN A 231 -16.25 9.25 -16.35
N CYS A 232 -16.06 8.01 -15.88
CA CYS A 232 -14.87 7.63 -15.13
C CYS A 232 -13.62 7.64 -16.01
N ILE A 233 -12.56 8.27 -15.51
CA ILE A 233 -11.31 8.42 -16.26
C ILE A 233 -10.46 7.15 -16.13
N VAL A 234 -9.79 6.80 -17.22
CA VAL A 234 -8.82 5.71 -17.30
C VAL A 234 -7.60 6.15 -18.09
N THR A 235 -6.46 5.50 -17.87
CA THR A 235 -5.27 5.63 -18.72
C THR A 235 -5.25 4.48 -19.73
N VAL A 236 -4.94 4.76 -20.98
CA VAL A 236 -4.90 3.75 -22.05
C VAL A 236 -3.59 2.96 -22.01
N GLY A 237 -3.70 1.66 -22.28
CA GLY A 237 -2.60 0.71 -22.31
C GLY A 237 -2.36 -0.03 -20.99
N ARG A 238 -1.17 -0.62 -20.87
CA ARG A 238 -0.75 -1.50 -19.78
C ARG A 238 0.16 -0.75 -18.80
N VAL A 239 0.23 -1.21 -17.55
CA VAL A 239 1.15 -0.65 -16.56
C VAL A 239 2.59 -1.14 -16.81
N SER A 240 3.56 -0.24 -16.62
CA SER A 240 5.02 -0.51 -16.64
C SER A 240 5.49 -1.76 -15.87
N ASN A 241 6.74 -2.17 -16.12
CA ASN A 241 7.43 -3.28 -15.45
C ASN A 241 6.75 -4.65 -15.63
N ILE A 242 6.43 -5.04 -16.88
CA ILE A 242 5.76 -6.31 -17.20
C ILE A 242 6.43 -7.52 -16.54
N ASN A 243 7.77 -7.57 -16.60
CA ASN A 243 8.56 -8.73 -16.21
C ASN A 243 8.76 -8.85 -14.69
N HIS A 244 8.16 -7.98 -13.86
CA HIS A 244 8.22 -8.09 -12.40
C HIS A 244 7.76 -9.47 -11.88
N ASN A 245 6.83 -10.13 -12.56
CA ASN A 245 6.38 -11.48 -12.22
C ASN A 245 7.41 -12.59 -12.49
N LYS A 246 8.50 -12.29 -13.22
CA LYS A 246 9.64 -13.19 -13.50
C LYS A 246 10.86 -12.88 -12.61
N GLU A 247 10.80 -11.89 -11.71
CA GLU A 247 11.95 -11.50 -10.89
C GLU A 247 12.33 -12.61 -9.88
N ILE A 248 13.50 -13.23 -10.08
CA ILE A 248 14.01 -14.28 -9.20
C ILE A 248 14.62 -13.64 -7.93
N ILE A 249 14.01 -13.95 -6.78
CA ILE A 249 14.42 -13.41 -5.47
C ILE A 249 15.84 -13.87 -5.07
N GLY A 250 16.22 -15.09 -5.46
CA GLY A 250 17.56 -15.67 -5.29
C GLY A 250 17.88 -16.10 -3.85
N LYS A 251 17.93 -15.15 -2.90
CA LYS A 251 18.30 -15.41 -1.50
C LYS A 251 17.33 -14.79 -0.50
N ALA A 252 17.14 -15.47 0.64
CA ALA A 252 16.25 -15.02 1.72
C ALA A 252 16.56 -13.59 2.22
N GLY A 253 17.81 -13.14 2.11
CA GLY A 253 18.22 -11.76 2.41
C GLY A 253 17.47 -10.69 1.59
N ARG A 254 17.10 -10.95 0.33
CA ARG A 254 16.36 -10.00 -0.52
C ARG A 254 14.94 -9.76 0.02
N ASN A 255 14.27 -10.81 0.52
CA ASN A 255 13.00 -10.69 1.26
C ASN A 255 13.17 -9.85 2.53
N ARG A 256 14.28 -10.01 3.27
CA ARG A 256 14.58 -9.16 4.43
C ARG A 256 14.81 -7.70 4.03
N TRP A 257 15.40 -7.41 2.87
CA TRP A 257 15.57 -6.05 2.33
C TRP A 257 14.24 -5.40 1.94
N PHE A 258 13.29 -6.15 1.35
CA PHE A 258 11.93 -5.68 1.11
C PHE A 258 11.14 -5.42 2.41
N GLY A 259 11.60 -5.93 3.56
CA GLY A 259 10.95 -5.78 4.86
C GLY A 259 9.95 -6.88 5.19
N VAL A 260 10.07 -8.03 4.51
CA VAL A 260 9.35 -9.26 4.82
C VAL A 260 10.14 -10.03 5.89
N ARG A 261 9.43 -10.52 6.91
CA ARG A 261 9.91 -11.42 7.96
C ARG A 261 9.53 -12.86 7.61
N PRO A 262 10.29 -13.87 8.07
CA PRO A 262 9.88 -15.26 7.91
C PRO A 262 8.54 -15.53 8.61
N SER A 263 7.83 -16.55 8.12
CA SER A 263 6.64 -17.14 8.74
C SER A 263 6.96 -17.71 10.12
N SER A 264 5.91 -18.00 10.91
CA SER A 264 6.08 -18.78 12.15
C SER A 264 6.56 -20.20 11.84
N GLY A 265 7.40 -20.76 12.72
CA GLY A 265 7.75 -22.19 12.72
C GLY A 265 6.67 -23.10 13.34
N LEU A 266 5.59 -22.53 13.87
CA LEU A 266 4.47 -23.30 14.42
C LEU A 266 3.78 -24.11 13.32
N TRP A 267 3.92 -25.44 13.39
CA TRP A 267 3.19 -26.36 12.52
C TRP A 267 1.69 -26.31 12.81
N GLN A 268 0.87 -26.37 11.76
CA GLN A 268 -0.58 -26.40 11.85
C GLN A 268 -1.14 -27.45 10.88
N ARG A 269 -2.08 -28.28 11.36
CA ARG A 269 -2.78 -29.26 10.53
C ARG A 269 -3.67 -28.53 9.50
N LYS A 270 -3.58 -28.91 8.23
CA LYS A 270 -4.45 -28.40 7.16
C LYS A 270 -5.91 -28.78 7.47
N GLY A 271 -6.82 -27.80 7.49
CA GLY A 271 -8.26 -28.02 7.65
C GLY A 271 -9.00 -28.08 6.31
N GLY A 272 -10.32 -28.29 6.34
CA GLY A 272 -11.17 -28.41 5.13
C GLY A 272 -11.20 -27.19 4.21
N TRP A 273 -10.66 -26.04 4.64
CA TRP A 273 -10.42 -24.87 3.79
C TRP A 273 -9.33 -25.12 2.74
N ALA A 274 -8.41 -26.05 2.98
CA ALA A 274 -7.32 -26.40 2.07
C ALA A 274 -7.79 -27.24 0.87
N GLY A 275 -6.86 -27.45 -0.09
CA GLY A 275 -7.14 -28.13 -1.35
C GLY A 275 -7.70 -27.18 -2.42
N ARG A 276 -7.67 -27.63 -3.69
CA ARG A 276 -8.15 -26.85 -4.84
C ARG A 276 -9.67 -26.63 -4.74
N LYS A 277 -10.11 -25.38 -4.63
CA LYS A 277 -11.54 -25.02 -4.69
C LYS A 277 -11.85 -24.44 -6.07
N ILE A 278 -12.50 -25.23 -6.92
CA ILE A 278 -13.06 -24.72 -8.18
C ILE A 278 -14.36 -24.00 -7.83
N LYS A 279 -14.45 -22.72 -8.20
CA LYS A 279 -15.63 -21.88 -8.00
C LYS A 279 -16.00 -21.21 -9.32
N PRO A 280 -17.29 -20.94 -9.59
CA PRO A 280 -17.68 -20.08 -10.71
C PRO A 280 -17.08 -18.68 -10.53
N LEU A 281 -17.03 -17.90 -11.62
CA LEU A 281 -16.67 -16.49 -11.53
C LEU A 281 -17.69 -15.77 -10.63
N PRO A 282 -17.25 -14.87 -9.74
CA PRO A 282 -18.17 -14.06 -8.95
C PRO A 282 -18.99 -13.14 -9.87
N PRO A 283 -20.23 -12.77 -9.48
CA PRO A 283 -21.06 -11.89 -10.29
C PRO A 283 -20.39 -10.53 -10.55
N MET A 284 -20.88 -9.85 -11.59
CA MET A 284 -20.45 -8.49 -11.92
C MET A 284 -20.73 -7.55 -10.74
N LYS A 285 -19.73 -6.75 -10.35
CA LYS A 285 -19.94 -5.68 -9.37
C LYS A 285 -20.40 -4.43 -10.12
N SER A 286 -21.51 -3.84 -9.71
CA SER A 286 -21.87 -2.50 -10.19
C SER A 286 -21.53 -1.44 -9.14
N TYR A 287 -20.97 -0.33 -9.61
CA TYR A 287 -20.77 0.90 -8.84
C TYR A 287 -21.71 2.02 -9.30
N VAL A 288 -22.76 1.67 -10.04
CA VAL A 288 -23.77 2.60 -10.55
C VAL A 288 -25.01 2.50 -9.68
N ASN A 289 -25.35 3.60 -9.00
CA ASN A 289 -26.63 3.72 -8.32
C ASN A 289 -27.72 3.86 -9.38
N LEU A 290 -28.65 2.90 -9.44
CA LEU A 290 -29.88 3.05 -10.22
C LEU A 290 -30.77 4.13 -9.56
N PRO A 291 -31.46 4.99 -10.33
CA PRO A 291 -32.46 5.88 -9.76
C PRO A 291 -33.57 5.04 -9.12
N SER A 292 -33.96 5.39 -7.89
CA SER A 292 -35.09 4.76 -7.21
C SER A 292 -36.39 5.14 -7.91
N ILE A 293 -37.30 4.17 -8.07
CA ILE A 293 -38.59 4.37 -8.75
C ILE A 293 -39.46 5.45 -8.06
N ALA A 294 -39.24 5.68 -6.76
CA ALA A 294 -39.89 6.71 -5.96
C ALA A 294 -39.36 8.15 -6.17
N ALA A 295 -38.50 8.39 -7.16
CA ALA A 295 -37.99 9.73 -7.50
C ALA A 295 -38.69 10.28 -8.77
N LYS A 296 -39.97 10.59 -8.64
CA LYS A 296 -40.82 11.30 -9.62
C LYS A 296 -41.85 12.16 -8.88
#